data_AF-A0A397J6Q2-F1
#
_entry.id   AF-A0A397J6Q2-F1
#
_cell.length_a   1.000
_cell.length_b   1.000
_cell.length_c   1.000
_cell.angle_alpha   90.00
_cell.angle_beta   90.00
_cell.angle_gamma   90.00
#
_symmetry.space_group_name_H-M   'P 1'
#
loop_
_entity.id
_entity.type
_entity.pdbx_description
1 polymer ?
#
loop_
_entity_poly.entity_id
_entity_poly.type
_entity_poly.pdbx_seq_one_letter_code
_entity_poly.pdbx_strand_id
1 'polypeptide(L)'
;MNLQKRGIFIVLVELCIEIVTAQRPFADQAHDTYLMIDIFNGVRPKVPDFMLNWIPELYLNLMYRCWSDDPSQRPTATELVILFSEISNKLIRNIVDNIVMRQLEIADENQQNTSKSQKRLLFELFSHSNPNISKSTETTTLNSTNLD
;
A
#
# COMPACT_ATOMS: atom_id res chain seq x y z
N MET A 1 28.00 -8.11 -4.04
CA MET A 1 26.55 -8.42 -4.02
C MET A 1 25.80 -7.10 -4.22
N ASN A 2 25.14 -6.93 -5.38
CA ASN A 2 24.77 -5.64 -5.98
C ASN A 2 23.81 -4.78 -5.15
N LEU A 3 24.28 -3.59 -4.71
CA LEU A 3 23.46 -2.55 -4.06
C LEU A 3 22.25 -2.13 -4.93
N GLN A 4 22.36 -2.22 -6.26
CA GLN A 4 21.26 -1.90 -7.19
C GLN A 4 20.01 -2.77 -7.00
N LYS A 5 20.14 -4.00 -6.48
CA LYS A 5 18.98 -4.86 -6.19
C LYS A 5 18.26 -4.50 -4.88
N ARG A 6 18.83 -3.62 -4.05
CA ARG A 6 18.31 -3.28 -2.71
C ARG A 6 17.72 -1.87 -2.61
N GLY A 7 18.18 -0.92 -3.43
CA GLY A 7 17.66 0.47 -3.41
C GLY A 7 16.32 0.66 -4.11
N ILE A 8 16.08 -0.04 -5.23
CA ILE A 8 14.83 0.05 -5.99
C ILE A 8 13.64 -0.64 -5.28
N PHE A 9 13.98 -1.48 -4.31
CA PHE A 9 13.09 -2.36 -3.56
C PHE A 9 12.23 -1.64 -2.52
N ILE A 10 12.83 -0.67 -1.82
CA ILE A 10 12.17 0.09 -0.75
C ILE A 10 11.10 1.01 -1.35
N VAL A 11 11.42 1.73 -2.43
CA VAL A 11 10.53 2.73 -3.04
C VAL A 11 9.21 2.13 -3.54
N LEU A 12 9.20 0.92 -4.13
CA LEU A 12 7.98 0.34 -4.66
C LEU A 12 7.01 -0.14 -3.57
N VAL A 13 7.53 -0.76 -2.51
CA VAL A 13 6.72 -1.20 -1.37
C VAL A 13 6.23 0.01 -0.58
N GLU A 14 7.09 1.01 -0.39
CA GLU A 14 6.70 2.26 0.24
C GLU A 14 5.62 2.98 -0.53
N LEU A 15 5.75 3.06 -1.86
CA LEU A 15 4.77 3.71 -2.71
C LEU A 15 3.43 2.97 -2.74
N CYS A 16 3.43 1.63 -2.82
CA CYS A 16 2.18 0.86 -2.79
C CYS A 16 1.46 1.03 -1.44
N ILE A 17 2.18 0.96 -0.33
CA ILE A 17 1.59 1.18 1.00
C ILE A 17 1.11 2.63 1.11
N GLU A 18 1.91 3.61 0.70
CA GLU A 18 1.54 5.02 0.77
C GLU A 18 0.30 5.34 -0.09
N ILE A 19 0.17 4.77 -1.28
CA ILE A 19 -1.01 4.96 -2.13
C ILE A 19 -2.26 4.34 -1.49
N VAL A 20 -2.14 3.13 -0.92
CA VAL A 20 -3.30 2.40 -0.37
C VAL A 20 -3.72 2.96 0.99
N THR A 21 -2.77 3.45 1.78
CA THR A 21 -2.99 3.85 3.18
C THR A 21 -2.96 5.35 3.42
N ALA A 22 -2.44 6.14 2.47
CA ALA A 22 -2.02 7.53 2.66
C ALA A 22 -1.02 7.71 3.82
N GLN A 23 -0.26 6.66 4.17
CA GLN A 23 0.71 6.67 5.26
C GLN A 23 2.09 6.19 4.80
N ARG A 24 3.13 6.73 5.43
CA ARG A 24 4.49 6.22 5.24
C ARG A 24 4.63 4.87 5.93
N PRO A 25 5.33 3.90 5.34
CA PRO A 25 5.68 2.69 6.07
C PRO A 25 6.50 3.02 7.31
N PHE A 26 6.35 2.20 8.35
CA PHE A 26 7.00 2.43 9.64
C PHE A 26 6.66 3.81 10.24
N ALA A 27 5.46 4.34 9.98
CA ALA A 27 5.02 5.62 10.57
C ALA A 27 5.02 5.62 12.11
N ASP A 28 5.02 4.44 12.73
CA ASP A 28 5.14 4.24 14.18
C ASP A 28 6.60 4.25 14.69
N GLN A 29 7.59 4.38 13.80
CA GLN A 29 9.02 4.30 14.12
C GLN A 29 9.79 5.52 13.60
N ALA A 30 10.85 5.89 14.31
CA ALA A 30 11.76 6.93 13.85
C ALA A 30 12.47 6.48 12.57
N HIS A 31 12.47 7.33 11.53
CA HIS A 31 13.14 7.06 10.27
C HIS A 31 14.64 7.39 10.38
N ASP A 32 15.36 6.61 11.18
CA ASP A 32 16.78 6.80 11.47
C ASP A 32 17.64 5.62 10.97
N THR A 33 18.92 5.63 11.32
CA THR A 33 19.86 4.58 10.92
C THR A 33 19.53 3.21 11.52
N TYR A 34 18.83 3.15 12.66
CA TYR A 34 18.44 1.88 13.27
C TYR A 34 17.34 1.21 12.46
N LEU A 35 16.32 1.97 12.02
CA LEU A 35 15.30 1.46 11.12
C LEU A 35 15.92 0.91 9.82
N MET A 36 16.93 1.59 9.28
CA MET A 36 17.63 1.13 8.07
C MET A 36 18.36 -0.20 8.31
N ILE A 37 18.99 -0.38 9.48
CA ILE A 37 19.64 -1.64 9.89
C ILE A 37 18.59 -2.75 10.06
N ASP A 38 17.45 -2.45 10.68
CA ASP A 38 16.37 -3.43 10.88
C ASP A 38 15.80 -3.90 9.55
N ILE A 39 15.55 -2.99 8.61
CA ILE A 39 15.11 -3.33 7.24
C ILE A 39 16.15 -4.21 6.54
N PHE A 40 17.43 -3.86 6.69
CA PHE A 40 18.54 -4.64 6.14
C PHE A 40 18.58 -6.07 6.72
N ASN A 41 18.24 -6.20 8.00
CA ASN A 41 18.16 -7.47 8.71
C ASN A 41 16.87 -8.26 8.45
N GLY A 42 15.95 -7.73 7.64
CA GLY A 42 14.74 -8.46 7.22
C GLY A 42 13.43 -7.90 7.75
N VAL A 43 13.44 -6.83 8.55
CA VAL A 43 12.20 -6.19 8.98
C VAL A 43 11.44 -5.62 7.77
N ARG A 44 10.12 -5.81 7.75
CA ARG A 44 9.22 -5.36 6.69
C ARG A 44 8.05 -4.57 7.29
N PRO A 45 7.43 -3.66 6.53
CA PRO A 45 6.22 -2.99 6.98
C PRO A 45 5.12 -4.02 7.29
N LYS A 46 4.36 -3.78 8.36
CA LYS A 46 3.18 -4.60 8.67
C LYS A 46 2.04 -4.19 7.74
N VAL A 47 1.63 -5.10 6.86
CA VAL A 47 0.45 -4.93 6.01
C VAL A 47 -0.68 -5.77 6.60
N PRO A 48 -1.82 -5.19 6.99
CA PRO A 48 -2.95 -5.98 7.48
C PRO A 48 -3.49 -6.93 6.41
N ASP A 49 -3.87 -8.15 6.79
CA ASP A 49 -4.29 -9.20 5.83
C ASP A 49 -5.45 -8.76 4.93
N PHE A 50 -6.41 -8.02 5.47
CA PHE A 50 -7.55 -7.54 4.69
C PHE A 50 -7.14 -6.51 3.61
N MET A 51 -6.03 -5.79 3.81
CA MET A 51 -5.50 -4.82 2.84
C MET A 51 -4.82 -5.52 1.67
N LEU A 52 -4.31 -6.75 1.86
CA LEU A 52 -3.76 -7.54 0.75
C LEU A 52 -4.83 -7.80 -0.31
N ASN A 53 -6.11 -7.92 0.08
CA ASN A 53 -7.22 -8.09 -0.87
C ASN A 53 -7.53 -6.83 -1.70
N TRP A 54 -6.98 -5.67 -1.35
CA TRP A 54 -7.11 -4.42 -2.12
C TRP A 54 -5.95 -4.20 -3.08
N ILE A 55 -4.94 -5.06 -3.05
CA ILE A 55 -3.79 -4.96 -3.93
C ILE A 55 -3.99 -5.99 -5.04
N PRO A 56 -3.96 -5.59 -6.33
CA PRO A 56 -4.07 -6.55 -7.41
C PRO A 56 -2.96 -7.61 -7.31
N GLU A 57 -3.30 -8.87 -7.56
CA GLU A 57 -2.41 -10.02 -7.32
C GLU A 57 -1.05 -9.88 -8.02
N LEU A 58 -1.00 -9.28 -9.19
CA LEU A 58 0.23 -8.96 -9.92
C LEU A 58 1.18 -8.11 -9.08
N TYR A 59 0.67 -7.07 -8.42
CA TYR A 59 1.47 -6.20 -7.56
C TYR A 59 1.88 -6.92 -6.28
N LEU A 60 0.99 -7.74 -5.69
CA LEU A 60 1.36 -8.59 -4.55
C LEU A 60 2.52 -9.52 -4.89
N ASN A 61 2.40 -10.28 -5.98
CA ASN A 61 3.46 -11.18 -6.45
C ASN A 61 4.76 -10.42 -6.73
N LEU A 62 4.67 -9.21 -7.29
CA LEU A 62 5.83 -8.36 -7.48
C LEU A 62 6.46 -7.94 -6.15
N MET A 63 5.67 -7.49 -5.17
CA MET A 63 6.13 -7.18 -3.82
C MET A 63 6.81 -8.38 -3.18
N TYR A 64 6.22 -9.58 -3.31
CA TYR A 64 6.78 -10.82 -2.76
C TYR A 64 8.14 -11.18 -3.38
N ARG A 65 8.28 -11.05 -4.70
CA ARG A 65 9.56 -11.29 -5.38
C ARG A 65 10.59 -10.25 -5.00
N CYS A 66 10.19 -8.98 -4.97
CA CYS A 66 10.99 -7.85 -4.55
C CYS A 66 11.60 -8.06 -3.16
N TRP A 67 10.84 -8.59 -2.20
CA TRP A 67 11.28 -8.77 -0.82
C TRP A 67 11.84 -10.15 -0.48
N SER A 68 11.99 -11.03 -1.47
CA SER A 68 12.41 -12.41 -1.23
C SER A 68 13.75 -12.48 -0.48
N ASP A 69 13.84 -13.37 0.50
CA ASP A 69 15.09 -13.62 1.24
C ASP A 69 16.19 -14.14 0.31
N ASP A 70 15.80 -14.86 -0.74
CA ASP A 70 16.70 -15.28 -1.81
C ASP A 70 16.94 -14.10 -2.79
N PRO A 71 18.16 -13.54 -2.86
CA PRO A 71 18.48 -12.43 -3.77
C PRO A 71 18.37 -12.79 -5.26
N SER A 72 18.32 -14.09 -5.60
CA SER A 72 18.15 -14.55 -6.97
C SER A 72 16.71 -14.39 -7.48
N GLN A 73 15.73 -14.47 -6.57
CA GLN A 73 14.30 -14.29 -6.89
C GLN A 73 13.91 -12.82 -7.07
N ARG A 74 14.75 -11.91 -6.59
CA ARG A 74 14.51 -10.47 -6.68
C ARG A 74 14.67 -10.00 -8.13
N PRO A 75 13.65 -9.30 -8.68
CA PRO A 75 13.74 -8.74 -10.01
C PRO A 75 14.82 -7.67 -10.07
N THR A 76 15.45 -7.59 -11.23
CA THR A 76 16.35 -6.51 -11.60
C THR A 76 15.56 -5.25 -11.98
N ALA A 77 16.22 -4.10 -11.96
CA ALA A 77 15.64 -2.85 -12.44
C ALA A 77 15.12 -2.98 -13.89
N THR A 78 15.86 -3.68 -14.74
CA THR A 78 15.48 -3.93 -16.13
C THR A 78 14.20 -4.75 -16.23
N GLU A 79 14.07 -5.84 -15.46
CA GLU A 79 12.85 -6.65 -15.42
C GLU A 79 11.65 -5.85 -14.94
N LEU A 80 11.84 -4.96 -13.95
CA LEU A 80 10.78 -4.06 -13.47
C LEU A 80 10.33 -3.09 -14.57
N VAL A 81 11.27 -2.44 -15.27
CA VAL A 81 10.96 -1.51 -16.36
C VAL A 81 10.17 -2.22 -17.48
N ILE A 82 10.59 -3.43 -17.86
CA ILE A 82 9.89 -4.23 -18.87
C ILE A 82 8.48 -4.58 -18.39
N LEU A 83 8.34 -5.08 -17.16
CA LEU A 83 7.05 -5.45 -16.58
C LEU A 83 6.08 -4.25 -16.54
N PHE A 84 6.53 -3.10 -16.05
CA PHE A 84 5.70 -1.90 -15.99
C PHE A 84 5.33 -1.39 -17.39
N SER A 85 6.28 -1.42 -18.34
CA SER A 85 6.00 -1.06 -19.74
C SER A 85 4.93 -1.97 -20.36
N GLU A 86 5.00 -3.28 -20.13
CA GLU A 86 3.99 -4.22 -20.59
C GLU A 86 2.62 -3.95 -19.98
N ILE A 87 2.57 -3.71 -18.66
CA ILE A 87 1.33 -3.36 -17.95
C ILE A 87 0.74 -2.07 -18.51
N SER A 88 1.53 -1.00 -18.63
CA SER A 88 1.08 0.29 -19.18
C SER A 88 0.54 0.13 -20.60
N ASN A 89 1.24 -0.63 -21.46
CA ASN A 89 0.78 -0.89 -22.82
C ASN A 89 -0.51 -1.72 -22.88
N LYS A 90 -0.72 -2.64 -21.92
CA LYS A 90 -1.95 -3.43 -21.80
C LYS A 90 -3.13 -2.57 -21.36
N LEU A 91 -2.91 -1.67 -20.40
CA LEU A 91 -3.90 -0.70 -19.91
C LEU A 91 -4.29 0.31 -21.00
N ILE A 92 -3.32 0.93 -21.67
CA ILE A 92 -3.57 1.93 -22.73
C ILE A 92 -4.40 1.34 -23.88
N ARG A 93 -4.13 0.07 -24.23
CA ARG A 93 -4.82 -0.59 -25.35
C ARG A 93 -6.24 -1.06 -24.99
N ASN A 94 -6.72 -0.85 -23.76
CA ASN A 94 -8.05 -1.28 -23.27
C ASN A 94 -8.41 -2.70 -23.74
N ILE A 95 -7.45 -3.62 -23.67
CA ILE A 95 -7.71 -5.01 -24.04
C ILE A 95 -8.65 -5.56 -22.96
N VAL A 96 -9.92 -5.71 -23.34
CA VAL A 96 -11.06 -6.01 -22.44
C VAL A 96 -10.85 -7.30 -21.64
N ASP A 97 -10.03 -8.24 -22.14
CA ASP A 97 -9.64 -9.48 -21.43
C ASP A 97 -8.20 -9.44 -20.91
N ASN A 98 -7.77 -8.32 -20.32
CA ASN A 98 -6.49 -8.29 -19.64
C ASN A 98 -6.62 -8.78 -18.20
N ILE A 99 -5.87 -9.84 -17.86
CA ILE A 99 -5.74 -10.36 -16.48
C ILE A 99 -5.48 -9.23 -15.46
N VAL A 100 -4.71 -8.20 -15.85
CA VAL A 100 -4.41 -7.05 -14.97
C VAL A 100 -5.64 -6.19 -14.69
N MET A 101 -6.49 -5.95 -15.70
CA MET A 101 -7.73 -5.18 -15.52
C MET A 101 -8.69 -5.92 -14.59
N ARG A 102 -8.84 -7.23 -14.79
CA ARG A 102 -9.67 -8.07 -13.93
C ARG A 102 -9.19 -8.04 -12.47
N GLN A 103 -7.88 -8.10 -12.24
CA GLN A 103 -7.33 -8.00 -10.89
C GLN A 103 -7.54 -6.61 -10.26
N LEU A 104 -7.54 -5.55 -11.07
CA LEU A 104 -7.81 -4.19 -10.60
C LEU A 104 -9.28 -4.00 -10.21
N GLU A 105 -10.21 -4.53 -11.00
CA GLU A 105 -11.65 -4.53 -10.68
C GLU A 105 -11.94 -5.30 -9.38
N ILE A 106 -11.36 -6.50 -9.23
CA ILE A 106 -11.50 -7.30 -8.00
C ILE A 106 -10.96 -6.53 -6.78
N ALA A 107 -9.82 -5.86 -6.93
CA ALA A 107 -9.24 -5.05 -5.85
C ALA A 107 -10.15 -3.88 -5.44
N ASP A 108 -10.74 -3.18 -6.41
CA ASP A 108 -11.70 -2.09 -6.17
C ASP A 108 -12.98 -2.59 -5.51
N GLU A 109 -13.56 -3.69 -6.00
CA GLU A 109 -14.71 -4.34 -5.37
C GLU A 109 -14.43 -4.75 -3.91
N ASN A 110 -13.27 -5.34 -3.64
CA ASN A 110 -12.86 -5.73 -2.29
C ASN A 110 -12.71 -4.50 -1.37
N GLN A 111 -12.20 -3.39 -1.88
CA GLN A 111 -12.09 -2.15 -1.14
C GLN A 111 -13.48 -1.57 -0.80
N GLN A 112 -14.41 -1.58 -1.77
CA GLN A 112 -15.78 -1.11 -1.57
C GLN A 112 -16.54 -1.98 -0.57
N ASN A 113 -16.44 -3.31 -0.70
CA ASN A 113 -17.09 -4.33 0.12
C ASN A 113 -16.50 -4.48 1.52
N THR A 114 -15.40 -3.78 1.81
CA THR A 114 -14.79 -3.80 3.14
C THR A 114 -15.80 -3.40 4.21
N SER A 115 -15.94 -4.28 5.20
CA SER A 115 -16.93 -4.12 6.28
C SER A 115 -16.67 -2.87 7.13
N LYS A 116 -17.72 -2.38 7.79
CA LYS A 116 -17.64 -1.21 8.69
C LYS A 116 -16.59 -1.40 9.80
N SER A 117 -16.44 -2.61 10.33
CA SER A 117 -15.42 -2.95 11.33
C SER A 117 -14.00 -2.91 10.77
N GLN A 118 -13.77 -3.39 9.54
CA GLN A 118 -12.47 -3.28 8.87
C GLN A 118 -12.14 -1.84 8.50
N LYS A 119 -13.11 -1.04 8.03
CA LYS A 119 -12.94 0.41 7.79
C LYS A 119 -12.61 1.16 9.09
N ARG A 120 -13.19 0.76 10.21
CA ARG A 120 -12.88 1.31 11.54
C ARG A 120 -11.48 0.89 12.02
N LEU A 121 -11.11 -0.38 11.88
CA LEU A 121 -9.77 -0.88 12.19
C LEU A 121 -8.72 -0.14 11.35
N LEU A 122 -9.00 0.09 10.06
CA LEU A 122 -8.17 0.90 9.18
C LEU A 122 -8.01 2.33 9.71
N PHE A 123 -9.12 2.99 10.07
CA PHE A 123 -9.09 4.34 10.64
C PHE A 123 -8.31 4.38 11.97
N GLU A 124 -8.47 3.39 12.85
CA GLU A 124 -7.75 3.29 14.13
C GLU A 124 -6.24 3.07 13.90
N LEU A 125 -5.87 2.10 13.05
CA LEU A 125 -4.47 1.85 12.65
C LEU A 125 -3.80 3.12 12.08
N PHE A 126 -4.55 3.92 11.33
CA PHE A 126 -4.05 5.15 10.70
C PHE A 126 -4.17 6.41 11.58
N SER A 127 -5.01 6.41 12.60
CA SER A 127 -5.13 7.53 13.54
C SER A 127 -4.05 7.48 14.61
N HIS A 128 -3.61 6.29 15.02
CA HIS A 128 -2.56 6.13 16.03
C HIS A 128 -1.16 6.56 15.53
N SER A 129 -0.96 6.65 14.22
CA SER A 129 0.27 7.16 13.59
C SER A 129 0.28 8.69 13.39
N ASN A 130 -0.79 9.40 13.75
CA ASN A 130 -0.86 10.86 13.64
C ASN A 130 -1.27 11.49 14.99
N PRO A 131 -0.32 11.95 15.83
CA PRO A 131 -0.66 12.56 17.12
C PRO A 131 -1.46 13.88 17.00
N ASN A 132 -1.69 14.39 15.79
CA ASN A 132 -2.35 15.68 15.55
C ASN A 132 -3.82 15.59 15.09
N ILE A 133 -4.44 14.40 14.96
CA ILE A 133 -5.88 14.27 14.65
C ILE A 133 -6.63 13.76 15.88
N SER A 134 -6.57 14.51 16.97
CA SER A 134 -7.46 14.32 18.11
C SER A 134 -7.90 15.67 18.68
N LYS A 135 -8.33 16.59 17.80
CA LYS A 135 -8.85 17.90 18.26
C LYS A 135 -9.68 18.66 17.22
N SER A 136 -10.53 18.01 16.43
CA SER A 136 -11.63 18.72 15.76
C SER A 136 -12.59 17.76 15.08
N THR A 137 -13.58 17.25 15.82
CA THR A 137 -14.94 16.93 15.32
C THR A 137 -15.80 16.34 16.45
N GLU A 138 -15.89 17.06 17.56
CA GLU A 138 -17.09 17.00 18.40
C GLU A 138 -17.57 18.44 18.60
N THR A 139 -18.90 18.63 18.49
CA THR A 139 -19.66 19.89 18.37
C THR A 139 -19.58 20.50 16.96
N THR A 140 -20.58 20.37 16.09
CA THR A 140 -21.94 20.89 16.28
C THR A 140 -22.91 20.20 15.30
N THR A 141 -23.89 19.49 15.82
CA THR A 141 -25.16 19.23 15.13
C THR A 141 -26.30 19.66 16.05
N LEU A 142 -27.25 20.37 15.42
CA LEU A 142 -28.59 20.76 15.89
C LEU A 142 -28.56 21.95 16.87
N ASN A 143 -29.12 23.11 16.50
CA ASN A 143 -30.58 23.25 16.33
C ASN A 143 -30.95 24.17 15.15
N SER A 144 -31.70 23.63 14.20
CA SER A 144 -32.75 24.36 13.51
C SER A 144 -34.09 23.90 14.11
N THR A 145 -34.91 24.83 14.62
CA THR A 145 -36.31 25.08 14.22
C THR A 145 -37.09 25.89 15.26
N ASN A 146 -38.02 26.71 14.71
CA ASN A 146 -39.20 27.38 15.28
C ASN A 146 -39.02 28.90 15.49
N LEU A 147 -39.56 29.73 14.59
CA LEU A 147 -40.95 30.24 14.54
C LEU A 147 -41.29 31.10 15.76
N ASP A 148 -41.10 32.41 15.65
CA ASP A 148 -42.15 33.44 15.56
C ASP A 148 -41.53 34.77 15.11
#